data_AF-A0A2E8D9H0-F1
#
_entry.id   AF-A0A2E8D9H0-F1
#
_cell.length_a   1.000
_cell.length_b   1.000
_cell.length_c   1.000
_cell.angle_alpha   90.00
_cell.angle_beta   90.00
_cell.angle_gamma   90.00
#
_symmetry.space_group_name_H-M   'P 1'
#
loop_
_entity.id
_entity.type
_entity.pdbx_description
1 polymer ?
#
loop_
_entity_poly.entity_id
_entity_poly.type
_entity_poly.pdbx_seq_one_letter_code
_entity_poly.pdbx_strand_id
1 'polypeptide(L)'
;MPTVTMYFSPKSGLPKKMSYVTRLPETDFQEAREDTIFHEYKEFDGFMSVTKMTIFRDGKKYVESNPQNVTYPESIDDSEFKKPG
;
A
#
# COMPACT_ATOMS: atom_id res chain seq x y z
N MET A 1 -6.90 -14.81 12.05
CA MET A 1 -5.92 -13.86 11.48
C MET A 1 -6.28 -13.66 10.02
N PRO A 2 -6.32 -12.43 9.49
CA PRO A 2 -6.56 -12.24 8.06
C PRO A 2 -5.39 -12.82 7.26
N THR A 3 -5.69 -13.59 6.22
CA THR A 3 -4.69 -14.09 5.27
C THR A 3 -4.45 -13.03 4.20
N VAL A 4 -3.19 -12.70 3.96
CA VAL A 4 -2.76 -11.83 2.87
C VAL A 4 -2.08 -12.67 1.80
N THR A 5 -2.55 -12.60 0.57
CA THR A 5 -1.90 -13.22 -0.59
C THR A 5 -1.12 -12.16 -1.34
N MET A 6 0.19 -12.34 -1.46
CA MET A 6 1.07 -11.45 -2.23
C MET A 6 1.59 -12.17 -3.47
N TYR A 7 1.65 -11.43 -4.57
CA TYR A 7 2.20 -11.89 -5.84
C TYR A 7 3.39 -11.03 -6.18
N PHE A 8 4.50 -11.68 -6.55
CA PHE A 8 5.76 -11.02 -6.83
C PHE A 8 6.14 -11.18 -8.30
N SER A 9 6.84 -10.18 -8.83
CA SER A 9 7.47 -10.26 -10.14
C SER A 9 8.61 -11.28 -10.09
N PRO A 10 8.62 -12.32 -10.94
CA PRO A 10 9.74 -13.27 -10.97
C PRO A 10 11.04 -12.63 -11.48
N LYS A 11 10.95 -11.50 -12.19
CA LYS A 11 12.11 -10.78 -12.74
C LYS A 11 12.79 -9.88 -11.71
N SER A 12 12.00 -9.14 -10.94
CA SER A 12 12.52 -8.10 -10.03
C SER A 12 12.39 -8.45 -8.55
N GLY A 13 11.63 -9.51 -8.21
CA GLY A 13 11.28 -9.84 -6.82
C GLY A 13 10.31 -8.83 -6.18
N LEU A 14 9.90 -7.77 -6.88
CA LEU A 14 9.02 -6.73 -6.32
C LEU A 14 7.54 -7.18 -6.28
N PRO A 15 6.75 -6.73 -5.29
CA PRO A 15 5.32 -6.99 -5.24
C PRO A 15 4.60 -6.44 -6.48
N LYS A 16 3.71 -7.23 -7.09
CA LYS A 16 2.85 -6.79 -8.21
C LYS A 16 1.39 -6.72 -7.81
N LYS A 17 0.98 -7.56 -6.86
CA LYS A 17 -0.38 -7.57 -6.34
C LYS A 17 -0.39 -8.01 -4.88
N MET A 18 -1.32 -7.44 -4.11
CA MET A 18 -1.70 -7.90 -2.79
C MET A 18 -3.21 -8.10 -2.75
N SER A 19 -3.68 -9.16 -2.08
CA SER A 19 -5.10 -9.42 -1.93
C SER A 19 -5.42 -9.94 -0.54
N TYR A 20 -6.45 -9.38 0.09
CA TYR A 20 -6.88 -9.75 1.44
C TYR A 20 -8.36 -9.39 1.65
N VAL A 21 -8.95 -10.00 2.67
CA VAL A 21 -10.29 -9.63 3.16
C VAL A 21 -10.12 -8.65 4.31
N THR A 22 -10.90 -7.58 4.28
CA THR A 22 -10.88 -6.52 5.29
C THR A 22 -12.26 -6.28 5.87
N ARG A 23 -12.32 -5.69 7.06
CA ARG A 23 -13.55 -5.23 7.73
C ARG A 23 -13.27 -3.83 8.27
N LEU A 24 -13.64 -2.81 7.51
CA LEU A 24 -13.25 -1.44 7.79
C LEU A 24 -14.46 -0.63 8.28
N PRO A 25 -14.26 0.40 9.12
CA PRO A 25 -15.35 1.24 9.58
C PRO A 25 -16.12 1.90 8.43
N GLU A 26 -15.45 2.27 7.34
CA GLU A 26 -16.10 2.86 6.17
C GLU A 26 -16.99 1.88 5.37
N THR A 27 -16.97 0.58 5.71
CA THR A 27 -17.85 -0.44 5.13
C THR A 27 -18.88 -0.96 6.13
N ASP A 28 -19.16 -0.22 7.21
CA ASP A 28 -20.01 -0.68 8.33
C ASP A 28 -19.55 -2.04 8.89
N PHE A 29 -18.23 -2.28 8.87
CA PHE A 29 -17.60 -3.55 9.26
C PHE A 29 -18.02 -4.78 8.43
N GLN A 30 -18.66 -4.57 7.27
CA GLN A 30 -18.90 -5.65 6.32
C GLN A 30 -17.58 -6.13 5.71
N GLU A 31 -17.52 -7.43 5.42
CA GLU A 31 -16.39 -8.01 4.72
C GLU A 31 -16.32 -7.47 3.30
N ALA A 32 -15.16 -6.94 2.94
CA ALA A 32 -14.85 -6.53 1.58
C ALA A 32 -13.54 -7.18 1.14
N ARG A 33 -13.45 -7.56 -0.13
CA ARG A 33 -12.19 -8.02 -0.73
C ARG A 33 -11.44 -6.80 -1.25
N GLU A 34 -10.21 -6.61 -0.78
CA GLU A 34 -9.29 -5.62 -1.33
C GLU A 34 -8.22 -6.29 -2.19
N ASP A 35 -8.04 -5.73 -3.39
CA ASP A 35 -6.99 -6.10 -4.32
C ASP A 35 -6.18 -4.83 -4.62
N THR A 36 -4.90 -4.80 -4.22
CA THR A 36 -3.97 -3.72 -4.57
C THR A 36 -3.10 -4.15 -5.73
N ILE A 37 -3.04 -3.34 -6.78
CA ILE A 37 -2.16 -3.53 -7.93
C ILE A 37 -1.05 -2.49 -7.89
N PHE A 38 0.21 -2.95 -7.88
CA PHE A 38 1.39 -2.10 -7.86
C PHE A 38 1.90 -1.91 -9.30
N HIS A 39 1.74 -0.70 -9.82
CA HIS A 39 1.97 -0.39 -11.24
C HIS A 39 3.41 0.03 -11.49
N GLU A 40 3.88 1.02 -10.74
CA GLU A 40 5.16 1.68 -10.97
C GLU A 40 6.00 1.66 -9.70
N TYR A 41 7.30 1.43 -9.89
CA TYR A 41 8.31 1.52 -8.87
C TYR A 41 9.42 2.46 -9.33
N LYS A 42 9.97 3.22 -8.38
CA LYS A 42 11.18 4.03 -8.59
C LYS A 42 12.14 3.78 -7.45
N GLU A 43 13.44 3.90 -7.74
CA GLU A 43 14.50 3.82 -6.75
C GLU A 43 14.71 5.18 -6.11
N PHE A 44 14.79 5.20 -4.79
CA PHE A 44 15.14 6.36 -3.97
C PHE A 44 16.13 5.89 -2.91
N ASP A 45 17.33 6.46 -2.87
CA ASP A 45 18.37 6.13 -1.89
C ASP A 45 18.63 4.62 -1.73
N GLY A 46 18.60 3.88 -2.85
CA GLY A 46 18.77 2.42 -2.89
C GLY A 46 17.51 1.59 -2.59
N PHE A 47 16.37 2.23 -2.33
CA PHE A 47 15.10 1.57 -2.02
C PHE A 47 14.08 1.67 -3.17
N MET A 48 13.57 0.53 -3.62
CA MET A 48 12.48 0.47 -4.59
C MET A 48 11.14 0.78 -3.93
N SER A 49 10.57 1.93 -4.27
CA SER A 49 9.31 2.43 -3.70
C SER A 49 8.20 2.41 -4.73
N VAL A 50 6.99 2.04 -4.32
CA VAL A 50 5.78 2.12 -5.15
C VAL A 50 5.45 3.60 -5.38
N THR A 51 5.43 4.03 -6.63
CA THR A 51 5.02 5.40 -7.00
C THR A 51 3.69 5.43 -7.74
N LYS A 52 3.11 4.28 -8.03
CA LYS A 52 1.74 4.19 -8.53
C LYS A 52 1.09 2.89 -8.13
N MET A 53 -0.09 2.98 -7.52
CA MET A 53 -0.90 1.82 -7.20
C MET A 53 -2.39 2.11 -7.33
N THR A 54 -3.16 1.04 -7.50
CA THR A 54 -4.62 1.10 -7.48
C THR A 54 -5.16 0.06 -6.51
N ILE A 55 -6.05 0.48 -5.63
CA ILE A 55 -6.79 -0.41 -4.74
C ILE A 55 -8.18 -0.61 -5.34
N PHE A 56 -8.58 -1.86 -5.47
CA PHE A 56 -9.91 -2.28 -5.83
C PHE A 56 -10.60 -2.84 -4.59
N ARG A 57 -11.87 -2.48 -4.41
CA ARG A 57 -12.74 -3.04 -3.37
C ARG A 57 -13.92 -3.73 -4.05
N ASP A 58 -14.06 -5.02 -3.80
CA ASP A 58 -15.05 -5.90 -4.43
C ASP A 58 -15.05 -5.78 -5.97
N GLY A 59 -13.84 -5.75 -6.54
CA GLY A 59 -13.61 -5.64 -7.98
C GLY A 59 -13.80 -4.24 -8.57
N LYS A 60 -14.27 -3.26 -7.79
CA LYS A 60 -14.44 -1.88 -8.24
C LYS A 60 -13.23 -1.04 -7.84
N LYS A 61 -12.77 -0.17 -8.75
CA LYS A 61 -11.68 0.78 -8.44
C LYS A 61 -12.12 1.68 -7.28
N TYR A 62 -11.33 1.70 -6.22
CA TYR A 62 -11.63 2.43 -4.99
C TYR A 62 -10.66 3.60 -4.81
N VAL A 63 -9.35 3.33 -4.82
CA VAL A 63 -8.31 4.35 -4.66
C VAL A 63 -7.29 4.22 -5.78
N GLU A 64 -6.81 5.36 -6.29
CA GLU A 64 -5.57 5.44 -7.05
C GLU A 64 -4.60 6.34 -6.30
N SER A 65 -3.38 5.85 -6.09
CA SER A 65 -2.32 6.61 -5.45
C SER A 65 -1.19 6.82 -6.45
N ASN A 66 -0.73 8.07 -6.55
CA ASN A 66 0.39 8.48 -7.38
C ASN A 66 1.21 9.54 -6.61
N PRO A 67 2.05 9.13 -5.65
CA PRO A 67 2.87 10.06 -4.87
C PRO A 67 3.72 10.94 -5.78
N GLN A 68 3.60 12.27 -5.61
CA GLN A 68 4.33 13.24 -6.42
C GLN A 68 5.73 13.50 -5.87
N ASN A 69 5.87 13.55 -4.54
CA ASN A 69 7.13 13.76 -3.84
C ASN A 69 7.33 12.64 -2.81
N VAL A 70 8.49 12.00 -2.84
CA VAL A 70 8.91 10.96 -1.88
C VAL A 70 10.28 11.38 -1.36
N THR A 71 10.42 11.46 -0.04
CA THR A 71 11.66 11.84 0.65
C THR A 71 11.94 10.84 1.76
N TYR A 72 13.20 10.43 1.89
CA TYR A 72 13.65 9.56 2.97
C TYR A 72 14.57 10.38 3.89
N PRO A 73 14.06 10.86 5.04
CA PRO A 73 14.88 11.65 5.95
C PRO A 73 15.92 10.76 6.64
N GLU A 74 17.13 11.28 6.87
CA GLU A 74 18.18 10.57 7.59
C GLU A 74 17.82 10.29 9.06
N SER A 75 16.97 11.14 9.64
CA SER A 75 16.42 10.99 10.99
C SER A 75 15.00 11.53 11.05
N ILE A 76 14.19 10.99 11.96
CA ILE A 76 12.84 11.46 12.26
C ILE A 76 12.73 11.66 13.77
N ASP A 77 12.02 12.70 14.22
CA ASP A 77 11.81 12.94 15.64
C ASP A 77 10.69 12.01 16.16
N ASP A 78 11.01 11.18 17.16
CA ASP A 78 10.06 10.29 17.83
C ASP A 78 8.83 11.04 18.40
N SER A 79 8.97 12.34 18.66
CA SER A 79 7.88 13.19 19.12
C SER A 79 6.73 13.30 18.11
N GLU A 80 6.99 13.13 16.81
CA GLU A 80 5.98 13.16 15.74
C GLU A 80 4.96 12.01 15.85
N PHE A 81 5.31 10.94 16.56
CA PHE A 81 4.45 9.76 16.74
C PHE A 81 3.72 9.74 18.10
N LYS A 82 3.93 10.76 18.95
CA LYS A 82 3.19 10.90 20.19
C LYS A 82 1.75 11.27 19.89
N LYS A 83 0.81 10.74 20.68
CA LYS A 83 -0.61 11.11 20.54
C LYS A 83 -0.75 12.64 20.70
N PRO A 84 -1.55 13.31 19.84
CA PRO A 84 -1.95 14.68 20.10
C PRO A 84 -2.55 14.77 21.51
N GLY A 85 -2.02 15.68 22.32
CA GLY A 85 -2.55 16.00 23.65
C GLY A 85 -3.87 16.75 23.58
#